data_AF-A0A3B9U4Y2-F1
#
_entry.id   AF-A0A3B9U4Y2-F1
#
_cell.length_a   1.000
_cell.length_b   1.000
_cell.length_c   1.000
_cell.angle_alpha   90.00
_cell.angle_beta   90.00
_cell.angle_gamma   90.00
#
_symmetry.space_group_name_H-M   'P 1'
#
loop_
_entity.id
_entity.type
_entity.pdbx_description
1 polymer ?
#
loop_
_entity_poly.entity_id
_entity_poly.type
_entity_poly.pdbx_seq_one_letter_code
_entity_poly.pdbx_strand_id
1 'polypeptide(L)'
;MNKSEAKKRILQLREQIDELRHQYHVLDEPSVSDDVFDSLTRELRSLEANYPEFYDPNSPTLRVGGKPLEKFVKVPHQVPMLSLNDVFSLEELESWETRVKKLLPTGTVLSYFAELKLDGLSISLIYEDGELVRAATRGDGKVGEDVTQNAKTIEMIPLKLRGKLIPKFLEVRGEAVMSKAVLESLNKELEKNNKPLLANTRNAAAGSMRQLDPALAAQRQLDFFAFDIAQID
;
A
#
# COMPACT_ATOMS: atom_id res chain seq x y z
N MET A 1 -11.06 23.09 -25.67
CA MET A 1 -10.81 23.36 -24.25
C MET A 1 -9.56 24.21 -24.13
N ASN A 2 -9.59 25.30 -23.37
CA ASN A 2 -8.40 26.11 -23.10
C ASN A 2 -7.60 25.56 -21.91
N LYS A 3 -6.38 26.07 -21.69
CA LYS A 3 -5.46 25.56 -20.65
C LYS A 3 -6.01 25.66 -19.21
N SER A 4 -6.77 26.72 -18.91
CA SER A 4 -7.36 26.90 -17.57
C SER A 4 -8.49 25.90 -17.33
N GLU A 5 -9.33 25.68 -18.34
CA GLU A 5 -10.39 24.66 -18.31
C GLU A 5 -9.79 23.26 -18.19
N ALA A 6 -8.71 22.99 -18.94
CA ALA A 6 -7.99 21.71 -18.89
C ALA A 6 -7.45 21.41 -17.49
N LYS A 7 -6.77 22.38 -16.87
CA LYS A 7 -6.27 22.24 -15.50
C LYS A 7 -7.39 21.90 -14.53
N LYS A 8 -8.51 22.65 -14.60
CA LYS A 8 -9.66 22.43 -13.72
C LYS A 8 -10.25 21.03 -13.92
N ARG A 9 -10.43 20.60 -15.17
CA ARG A 9 -10.98 19.28 -15.50
C ARG A 9 -10.05 18.14 -15.06
N ILE A 10 -8.74 18.28 -15.26
CA ILE A 10 -7.74 17.31 -14.78
C ILE A 10 -7.82 17.14 -13.27
N LEU A 11 -7.83 18.25 -12.51
CA LEU A 11 -7.92 18.18 -11.04
C LEU A 11 -9.23 17.52 -10.58
N GLN A 12 -10.36 17.87 -11.21
CA GLN A 12 -11.64 17.25 -10.93
C GLN A 12 -11.67 15.75 -11.25
N LEU A 13 -11.11 15.34 -12.39
CA LEU A 13 -11.05 13.94 -12.78
C LEU A 13 -10.17 13.13 -11.82
N ARG A 14 -9.02 13.68 -11.39
CA ARG A 14 -8.16 13.02 -10.40
C ARG A 14 -8.92 12.78 -9.09
N GLU A 15 -9.54 13.82 -8.54
CA GLU A 15 -10.33 13.73 -7.31
C GLU A 15 -11.49 12.73 -7.44
N GLN A 16 -12.24 12.77 -8.55
CA GLN A 16 -13.34 11.84 -8.81
C GLN A 16 -12.86 10.39 -8.94
N ILE A 17 -11.79 10.15 -9.69
CA ILE A 17 -11.24 8.81 -9.86
C ILE A 17 -10.71 8.27 -8.54
N ASP A 18 -10.01 9.08 -7.75
CA ASP A 18 -9.52 8.68 -6.43
C ASP A 18 -10.67 8.37 -5.45
N GLU A 19 -11.80 9.11 -5.53
CA GLU A 19 -13.02 8.80 -4.79
C GLU A 19 -13.61 7.44 -5.17
N LEU A 20 -13.81 7.20 -6.46
CA LEU A 20 -14.37 5.95 -6.96
C LEU A 20 -13.49 4.75 -6.61
N ARG A 21 -12.17 4.93 -6.66
CA ARG A 21 -11.20 3.92 -6.23
C ARG A 21 -11.29 3.64 -4.74
N HIS A 22 -11.42 4.67 -3.91
CA HIS A 22 -11.60 4.49 -2.47
C HIS A 22 -12.87 3.70 -2.17
N GLN A 23 -13.98 4.05 -2.82
CA GLN A 23 -15.24 3.32 -2.68
C GLN A 23 -15.12 1.85 -3.10
N TYR A 24 -14.47 1.59 -4.24
CA TYR A 24 -14.30 0.23 -4.76
C TYR A 24 -13.32 -0.60 -3.91
N HIS A 25 -12.11 -0.09 -3.64
CA HIS A 25 -11.02 -0.88 -3.06
C HIS A 25 -10.94 -0.83 -1.54
N VAL A 26 -11.47 0.21 -0.89
CA VAL A 26 -11.35 0.38 0.57
C VAL A 26 -12.68 0.16 1.26
N LEU A 27 -13.77 0.70 0.71
CA LEU A 27 -15.10 0.56 1.32
C LEU A 27 -15.86 -0.69 0.86
N ASP A 28 -15.46 -1.30 -0.26
CA ASP A 28 -16.21 -2.38 -0.93
C ASP A 28 -17.65 -1.95 -1.29
N GLU A 29 -17.81 -0.68 -1.67
CA GLU A 29 -19.09 -0.03 -1.96
C GLU A 29 -19.04 0.78 -3.27
N PRO A 30 -18.87 0.13 -4.44
CA PRO A 30 -18.73 0.85 -5.71
C PRO A 30 -20.01 1.64 -6.08
N SER A 31 -19.86 2.93 -6.39
CA SER A 31 -20.99 3.81 -6.72
C SER A 31 -21.29 3.95 -8.21
N VAL A 32 -20.38 3.48 -9.08
CA VAL A 32 -20.51 3.54 -10.54
C VAL A 32 -20.09 2.21 -11.17
N SER A 33 -20.47 1.98 -12.42
CA SER A 33 -20.00 0.82 -13.19
C SER A 33 -18.57 1.00 -13.71
N ASP A 34 -17.92 -0.11 -14.03
CA ASP A 34 -16.57 -0.14 -14.62
C ASP A 34 -16.49 0.70 -15.91
N ASP A 35 -17.52 0.67 -16.76
CA ASP A 35 -17.57 1.47 -17.98
C ASP A 35 -17.47 2.98 -17.73
N VAL A 36 -18.12 3.45 -16.65
CA VAL A 36 -18.08 4.87 -16.25
C VAL A 36 -16.69 5.21 -15.74
N PHE A 37 -16.13 4.37 -14.86
CA PHE A 37 -14.78 4.53 -14.33
C PHE A 37 -13.72 4.58 -15.45
N ASP A 38 -13.81 3.66 -16.41
CA ASP A 38 -12.92 3.58 -17.56
C ASP A 38 -13.05 4.80 -18.46
N SER A 39 -14.28 5.31 -18.66
CA SER A 39 -14.53 6.51 -19.43
C SER A 39 -13.84 7.74 -18.82
N LEU A 40 -13.99 7.94 -17.51
CA LEU A 40 -13.34 9.02 -16.77
C LEU A 40 -11.81 8.89 -16.81
N THR A 41 -11.30 7.67 -16.64
CA THR A 41 -9.86 7.40 -16.68
C THR A 41 -9.26 7.64 -18.06
N ARG A 42 -9.96 7.25 -19.14
CA ARG A 42 -9.55 7.55 -20.53
C ARG A 42 -9.55 9.04 -20.81
N GLU A 43 -10.55 9.78 -20.33
CA GLU A 43 -10.58 11.23 -20.43
C GLU A 43 -9.36 11.85 -19.74
N LEU A 44 -9.09 11.47 -18.49
CA LEU A 44 -7.94 11.98 -17.74
C LEU A 44 -6.62 11.71 -18.47
N ARG A 45 -6.40 10.47 -18.94
CA ARG A 45 -5.20 10.11 -19.73
C ARG A 45 -5.05 10.99 -20.97
N SER A 46 -6.14 11.24 -21.70
CA SER A 46 -6.11 12.10 -22.89
C SER A 46 -5.74 13.55 -22.54
N LEU A 47 -6.26 14.07 -21.44
CA LEU A 47 -5.94 15.42 -20.98
C LEU A 47 -4.48 15.54 -20.52
N GLU A 48 -3.98 14.57 -19.77
CA GLU A 48 -2.58 14.58 -19.32
C GLU A 48 -1.59 14.46 -20.48
N ALA A 49 -1.93 13.71 -21.52
CA ALA A 49 -1.13 13.64 -22.74
C ALA A 49 -1.12 14.96 -23.52
N ASN A 50 -2.25 15.67 -23.58
CA ASN A 50 -2.38 16.93 -24.30
C ASN A 50 -1.83 18.15 -23.51
N TYR A 51 -1.73 18.04 -22.19
CA TYR A 51 -1.28 19.12 -21.29
C TYR A 51 -0.19 18.62 -20.32
N PRO A 52 1.00 18.25 -20.83
CA PRO A 52 2.07 17.66 -20.03
C PRO A 52 2.59 18.57 -18.91
N GLU A 53 2.35 19.87 -18.96
CA GLU A 53 2.68 20.81 -17.88
C GLU A 53 1.90 20.57 -16.57
N PHE A 54 0.82 19.79 -16.62
CA PHE A 54 0.02 19.39 -15.45
C PHE A 54 0.39 17.99 -14.96
N TYR A 55 1.54 17.45 -15.38
CA TYR A 55 2.08 16.20 -14.88
C TYR A 55 2.10 16.17 -13.35
N ASP A 56 1.70 15.04 -12.80
CA ASP A 56 1.67 14.76 -11.38
C ASP A 56 2.07 13.30 -11.20
N PRO A 57 3.20 13.02 -10.52
CA PRO A 57 3.69 11.65 -10.33
C PRO A 57 2.74 10.77 -9.50
N ASN A 58 1.76 11.39 -8.83
CA ASN A 58 0.73 10.75 -8.02
C ASN A 58 -0.66 10.81 -8.68
N SER A 59 -0.73 11.08 -9.98
CA SER A 59 -1.97 10.91 -10.75
C SER A 59 -2.43 9.43 -10.74
N PRO A 60 -3.73 9.15 -10.60
CA PRO A 60 -4.26 7.79 -10.63
C PRO A 60 -3.98 7.04 -11.93
N THR A 61 -3.70 7.75 -13.03
CA THR A 61 -3.34 7.15 -14.33
C THR A 61 -1.92 6.58 -14.37
N LEU A 62 -1.05 6.97 -13.42
CA LEU A 62 0.36 6.62 -13.37
C LEU A 62 0.70 5.53 -12.34
N ARG A 63 -0.31 4.89 -11.75
CA ARG A 63 -0.11 3.77 -10.79
C ARG A 63 0.65 2.60 -11.41
N VAL A 64 0.32 2.26 -12.65
CA VAL A 64 0.97 1.21 -13.43
C VAL A 64 1.70 1.88 -14.59
N GLY A 65 2.87 2.44 -14.30
CA GLY A 65 3.68 3.16 -15.27
C GLY A 65 5.12 3.32 -14.81
N GLY A 66 6.02 3.51 -15.77
CA GLY A 66 7.45 3.69 -15.52
C GLY A 66 8.31 2.65 -16.23
N LYS A 67 9.61 2.95 -16.34
CA LYS A 67 10.58 1.97 -16.82
C LYS A 67 10.89 0.99 -15.67
N PRO A 68 11.13 -0.30 -15.96
CA PRO A 68 11.65 -1.22 -14.96
C PRO A 68 12.87 -0.63 -14.26
N LEU A 69 12.90 -0.78 -12.94
CA LEU A 69 14.03 -0.38 -12.12
C LEU A 69 15.26 -1.23 -12.47
N GLU A 70 16.44 -0.63 -12.50
CA GLU A 70 17.68 -1.41 -12.66
C GLU A 70 17.96 -2.24 -11.40
N LYS A 71 17.68 -1.66 -10.23
CA LYS A 71 17.86 -2.26 -8.92
C LYS A 71 17.06 -1.49 -7.86
N PHE A 72 16.78 -2.15 -6.74
CA PHE A 72 16.27 -1.48 -5.56
C PHE A 72 17.37 -0.73 -4.81
N VAL A 73 16.99 0.40 -4.22
CA VAL A 73 17.86 1.23 -3.40
C VAL A 73 17.57 0.96 -1.93
N LYS A 74 18.61 0.87 -1.10
CA LYS A 74 18.44 0.71 0.35
C LYS A 74 17.94 2.00 0.98
N VAL A 75 16.96 1.89 1.87
CA VAL A 75 16.35 3.02 2.57
C VAL A 75 16.48 2.80 4.07
N PRO A 76 17.16 3.70 4.81
CA PRO A 76 17.14 3.65 6.27
C PRO A 76 15.77 4.09 6.80
N HIS A 77 15.27 3.36 7.80
CA HIS A 77 14.10 3.74 8.56
C HIS A 77 14.52 4.69 9.68
N GLN A 78 13.85 5.85 9.77
CA GLN A 78 14.14 6.83 10.83
C GLN A 78 13.75 6.29 12.21
N VAL A 79 12.56 5.69 12.30
CA VAL A 79 12.11 4.90 13.45
C VAL A 79 12.30 3.42 13.10
N PRO A 80 12.94 2.58 13.93
CA PRO A 80 13.05 1.16 13.64
C PRO A 80 11.68 0.47 13.46
N MET A 81 11.57 -0.41 12.47
CA MET A 81 10.42 -1.30 12.28
C MET A 81 10.59 -2.56 13.15
N LEU A 82 9.91 -2.56 14.30
CA LEU A 82 10.01 -3.62 15.30
C LEU A 82 9.39 -4.94 14.81
N SER A 83 9.70 -6.02 15.54
CA SER A 83 8.99 -7.30 15.43
C SER A 83 8.22 -7.55 16.74
N LEU A 84 7.21 -8.41 16.66
CA LEU A 84 6.48 -8.86 17.84
C LEU A 84 7.21 -10.05 18.49
N ASN A 85 6.97 -10.25 19.78
CA ASN A 85 7.27 -11.52 20.43
C ASN A 85 6.12 -12.50 20.17
N ASP A 86 6.44 -13.77 20.01
CA ASP A 86 5.46 -14.82 19.77
C ASP A 86 5.07 -15.50 21.09
N VAL A 87 3.84 -16.00 21.11
CA VAL A 87 3.24 -16.79 22.19
C VAL A 87 2.47 -17.93 21.54
N PHE A 88 2.63 -19.15 22.03
CA PHE A 88 2.05 -20.37 21.45
C PHE A 88 1.12 -21.12 22.41
N SER A 89 0.96 -20.64 23.64
CA SER A 89 0.05 -21.24 24.63
C SER A 89 -0.63 -20.19 25.50
N LEU A 90 -1.71 -20.58 26.18
CA LEU A 90 -2.42 -19.68 27.09
C LEU A 90 -1.55 -19.32 28.31
N GLU A 91 -0.76 -20.26 28.80
CA GLU A 91 0.15 -20.07 29.94
C GLU A 91 1.25 -19.04 29.60
N GLU A 92 1.79 -19.10 28.37
CA GLU A 92 2.74 -18.10 27.89
C GLU A 92 2.10 -16.71 27.79
N LEU A 93 0.84 -16.62 27.35
CA LEU A 93 0.08 -15.36 27.28
C LEU A 93 -0.16 -14.77 28.68
N GLU A 94 -0.60 -15.59 29.63
CA GLU A 94 -0.82 -15.21 31.03
C GLU A 94 0.48 -14.75 31.70
N SER A 95 1.59 -15.43 31.40
CA SER A 95 2.92 -15.05 31.87
C SER A 95 3.36 -13.70 31.32
N TRP A 96 3.13 -13.45 30.02
CA TRP A 96 3.37 -12.14 29.41
C TRP A 96 2.51 -11.05 30.06
N GLU A 97 1.19 -11.26 30.22
CA GLU A 97 0.30 -10.28 30.85
C GLU A 97 0.74 -10.00 32.30
N THR A 98 1.13 -11.04 33.05
CA THR A 98 1.64 -10.89 34.42
C THR A 98 2.89 -10.00 34.47
N ARG A 99 3.80 -10.14 33.50
CA ARG A 99 4.97 -9.24 33.39
C ARG A 99 4.56 -7.82 33.07
N VAL A 100 3.63 -7.61 32.14
CA VAL A 100 3.10 -6.28 31.78
C VAL A 100 2.46 -5.61 33.01
N LYS A 101 1.58 -6.31 33.73
CA LYS A 101 0.91 -5.79 34.94
C LYS A 101 1.91 -5.34 36.02
N LYS A 102 3.05 -6.02 36.16
CA LYS A 102 4.12 -5.64 37.11
C LYS A 102 4.86 -4.36 36.71
N LEU A 103 4.88 -4.00 35.42
CA LEU A 103 5.52 -2.79 34.91
C LEU A 103 4.61 -1.56 35.00
N LEU A 104 3.31 -1.76 35.20
CA LEU A 104 2.32 -0.69 35.23
C LEU A 104 2.12 -0.15 36.65
N PRO A 105 1.73 1.13 36.80
CA PRO A 105 1.34 1.69 38.09
C PRO A 105 0.19 0.90 38.74
N THR A 106 0.21 0.80 40.07
CA THR A 106 -0.84 0.12 40.83
C THR A 106 -2.21 0.74 40.55
N GLY A 107 -3.22 -0.09 40.28
CA GLY A 107 -4.58 0.36 39.96
C GLY A 107 -4.82 0.65 38.48
N THR A 108 -3.81 0.52 37.62
CA THR A 108 -4.01 0.61 36.16
C THR A 108 -4.96 -0.48 35.67
N VAL A 109 -6.04 -0.08 35.00
CA VAL A 109 -6.94 -0.99 34.30
C VAL A 109 -6.35 -1.23 32.91
N LEU A 110 -5.96 -2.47 32.64
CA LEU A 110 -5.38 -2.88 31.36
C LEU A 110 -6.48 -3.29 30.38
N SER A 111 -6.43 -2.74 29.16
CA SER A 111 -7.29 -3.13 28.04
C SER A 111 -6.43 -3.50 26.84
N TYR A 112 -6.91 -4.43 26.04
CA TYR A 112 -6.23 -4.89 24.84
C TYR A 112 -7.02 -4.55 23.59
N PHE A 113 -6.29 -4.19 22.56
CA PHE A 113 -6.78 -4.16 21.20
C PHE A 113 -6.16 -5.35 20.46
N ALA A 114 -7.00 -6.19 19.89
CA ALA A 114 -6.58 -7.44 19.25
C ALA A 114 -6.89 -7.38 17.76
N GLU A 115 -5.89 -7.68 16.96
CA GLU A 115 -5.98 -7.71 15.50
C GLU A 115 -5.51 -9.07 14.95
N LEU A 116 -5.95 -9.38 13.74
CA LEU A 116 -5.43 -10.54 13.03
C LEU A 116 -4.01 -10.26 12.54
N LYS A 117 -3.07 -11.15 12.88
CA LYS A 117 -1.72 -11.08 12.35
C LYS A 117 -1.70 -11.58 10.90
N LEU A 118 -1.61 -10.64 9.97
CA LEU A 118 -1.52 -10.94 8.54
C LEU A 118 -0.14 -11.52 8.17
N ASP A 119 -0.12 -12.45 7.21
CA ASP A 119 1.10 -13.11 6.73
C ASP A 119 1.45 -12.61 5.32
N GLY A 120 2.18 -11.50 5.27
CA GLY A 120 2.56 -10.84 4.02
C GLY A 120 3.98 -10.26 4.10
N LEU A 121 4.12 -9.03 3.60
CA LEU A 121 5.35 -8.26 3.69
C LEU A 121 5.07 -6.91 4.35
N SER A 122 5.67 -6.68 5.52
CA SER A 122 5.59 -5.38 6.17
C SER A 122 6.29 -4.30 5.35
N ILE A 123 5.57 -3.21 5.10
CA ILE A 123 6.07 -2.02 4.40
C ILE A 123 5.73 -0.75 5.19
N SER A 124 6.54 0.29 4.98
CA SER A 124 6.32 1.65 5.48
C SER A 124 5.98 2.55 4.30
N LEU A 125 4.94 3.38 4.45
CA LEU A 125 4.48 4.37 3.48
C LEU A 125 4.70 5.77 4.08
N ILE A 126 5.47 6.58 3.39
CA ILE A 126 5.79 7.95 3.79
C ILE A 126 5.00 8.91 2.90
N TYR A 127 4.21 9.74 3.55
CA TYR A 127 3.46 10.82 2.93
C TYR A 127 4.04 12.17 3.37
N GLU A 128 4.25 13.07 2.42
CA GLU A 128 4.61 14.46 2.66
C GLU A 128 3.54 15.37 2.06
N ASP A 129 3.01 16.29 2.86
CA ASP A 129 1.87 17.15 2.51
C ASP A 129 0.68 16.35 1.91
N GLY A 130 0.49 15.12 2.41
CA GLY A 130 -0.53 14.17 1.94
C GLY A 130 -0.20 13.40 0.68
N GLU A 131 0.94 13.63 0.03
CA GLU A 131 1.34 12.90 -1.18
C GLU A 131 2.26 11.72 -0.84
N LEU A 132 2.01 10.55 -1.44
CA LEU A 132 2.90 9.40 -1.28
C LEU A 132 4.26 9.71 -1.95
N VAL A 133 5.30 9.86 -1.13
CA VAL A 133 6.65 10.18 -1.60
C VAL A 133 7.57 8.97 -1.58
N ARG A 134 7.34 8.02 -0.67
CA ARG A 134 8.17 6.81 -0.57
C ARG A 134 7.39 5.64 0.02
N ALA A 135 7.68 4.43 -0.48
CA ALA A 135 7.38 3.19 0.21
C ALA A 135 8.68 2.38 0.41
N ALA A 136 8.83 1.76 1.57
CA ALA A 136 10.00 0.95 1.89
C ALA A 136 9.63 -0.38 2.52
N THR A 137 10.33 -1.45 2.16
CA THR A 137 10.18 -2.75 2.84
C THR A 137 10.73 -2.68 4.26
N ARG A 138 10.31 -3.59 5.15
CA ARG A 138 10.91 -3.69 6.48
C ARG A 138 12.41 -3.98 6.46
N GLY A 139 12.86 -4.87 5.57
CA GLY A 139 14.23 -5.38 5.57
C GLY A 139 14.62 -5.99 6.92
N ASP A 140 15.72 -5.51 7.50
CA ASP A 140 16.20 -5.93 8.82
C ASP A 140 15.56 -5.17 10.00
N GLY A 141 14.61 -4.26 9.71
CA GLY A 141 13.97 -3.37 10.68
C GLY A 141 14.65 -2.01 10.80
N LYS A 142 15.88 -1.84 10.31
CA LYS A 142 16.61 -0.56 10.27
C LYS A 142 16.81 -0.07 8.84
N VAL A 143 17.02 -0.98 7.90
CA VAL A 143 17.23 -0.67 6.49
C VAL A 143 16.34 -1.58 5.64
N GLY A 144 15.47 -0.94 4.86
CA GLY A 144 14.62 -1.54 3.86
C GLY A 144 15.12 -1.34 2.43
N GLU A 145 14.24 -1.64 1.49
CA GLU A 145 14.40 -1.36 0.06
C GLU A 145 13.28 -0.42 -0.39
N ASP A 146 13.62 0.58 -1.22
CA ASP A 146 12.64 1.48 -1.84
C ASP A 146 11.78 0.69 -2.83
N VAL A 147 10.50 0.52 -2.49
CA VAL A 147 9.51 -0.18 -3.31
C VAL A 147 8.39 0.75 -3.74
N THR A 148 8.64 2.06 -3.81
CA THR A 148 7.63 3.09 -4.08
C THR A 148 6.83 2.80 -5.34
N GLN A 149 7.49 2.43 -6.44
CA GLN A 149 6.79 2.13 -7.71
C GLN A 149 5.88 0.90 -7.60
N ASN A 150 6.28 -0.11 -6.83
CA ASN A 150 5.46 -1.32 -6.62
C ASN A 150 4.34 -1.07 -5.60
N ALA A 151 4.54 -0.22 -4.61
CA ALA A 151 3.47 0.18 -3.69
C ALA A 151 2.39 0.99 -4.41
N LYS A 152 2.75 1.82 -5.40
CA LYS A 152 1.79 2.58 -6.21
C LYS A 152 0.81 1.70 -6.99
N THR A 153 1.20 0.46 -7.31
CA THR A 153 0.34 -0.49 -8.03
C THR A 153 -0.69 -1.18 -7.13
N ILE A 154 -0.58 -1.03 -5.81
CA ILE A 154 -1.56 -1.53 -4.85
C ILE A 154 -2.75 -0.58 -4.84
N GLU A 155 -3.90 -1.08 -5.25
CA GLU A 155 -5.08 -0.26 -5.49
C GLU A 155 -5.62 0.39 -4.19
N MET A 156 -5.52 -0.32 -3.06
CA MET A 156 -5.90 0.13 -1.72
C MET A 156 -5.00 1.25 -1.16
N ILE A 157 -3.78 1.41 -1.69
CA ILE A 157 -2.87 2.48 -1.22
C ILE A 157 -3.29 3.79 -1.88
N PRO A 158 -3.68 4.83 -1.10
CA PRO A 158 -3.95 6.14 -1.66
C PRO A 158 -2.63 6.78 -2.11
N LEU A 159 -2.59 7.37 -3.31
CA LEU A 159 -1.42 8.17 -3.72
C LEU A 159 -1.45 9.57 -3.10
N LYS A 160 -2.64 10.03 -2.72
CA LYS A 160 -2.89 11.26 -1.97
C LYS A 160 -3.86 10.98 -0.83
N LEU A 161 -3.52 11.43 0.37
CA LEU A 161 -4.36 11.29 1.55
C LEU A 161 -5.65 12.09 1.39
N ARG A 162 -6.72 11.57 2.01
CA ARG A 162 -8.06 12.13 1.97
C ARG A 162 -8.38 12.70 3.35
N GLY A 163 -8.95 13.90 3.41
CA GLY A 163 -9.39 14.50 4.66
C GLY A 163 -9.15 16.00 4.75
N LYS A 164 -9.64 16.62 5.82
CA LYS A 164 -9.49 18.06 6.08
C LYS A 164 -8.18 18.39 6.81
N LEU A 165 -7.67 17.45 7.59
CA LEU A 165 -6.45 17.59 8.39
C LEU A 165 -5.44 16.60 7.83
N ILE A 166 -4.62 17.09 6.90
CA ILE A 166 -3.53 16.33 6.31
C ILE A 166 -2.24 16.78 7.02
N PRO A 167 -1.53 15.88 7.72
CA PRO A 167 -0.24 16.20 8.32
C PRO A 167 0.78 16.51 7.21
N LYS A 168 1.79 17.33 7.52
CA LYS A 168 2.87 17.59 6.55
C LYS A 168 3.79 16.39 6.42
N PHE A 169 3.85 15.53 7.44
CA PHE A 169 4.60 14.29 7.43
C PHE A 169 3.79 13.18 8.12
N LEU A 170 3.67 12.04 7.43
CA LEU A 170 3.05 10.84 7.98
C LEU A 170 3.81 9.60 7.53
N GLU A 171 4.22 8.77 8.49
CA GLU A 171 4.73 7.42 8.23
C GLU A 171 3.70 6.39 8.70
N VAL A 172 3.03 5.73 7.75
CA VAL A 172 2.08 4.64 8.00
C VAL A 172 2.77 3.30 7.77
N ARG A 173 2.59 2.35 8.70
CA ARG A 173 3.08 0.98 8.56
C ARG A 173 1.93 0.02 8.42
N GLY A 174 2.16 -0.99 7.59
CA GLY A 174 1.16 -2.00 7.30
C GLY A 174 1.77 -3.23 6.65
N GLU A 175 0.89 -4.17 6.32
CA GLU A 175 1.25 -5.41 5.66
C GLU A 175 0.71 -5.41 4.23
N ALA A 176 1.59 -5.60 3.25
CA ALA A 176 1.19 -5.93 1.89
C ALA A 176 0.93 -7.44 1.80
N VAL A 177 -0.28 -7.83 1.40
CA VAL A 177 -0.73 -9.22 1.44
C VAL A 177 -1.26 -9.70 0.09
N MET A 178 -1.20 -11.01 -0.12
CA MET A 178 -1.82 -11.68 -1.26
C MET A 178 -2.92 -12.61 -0.76
N SER A 179 -4.11 -12.50 -1.33
CA SER A 179 -5.19 -13.43 -1.01
C SER A 179 -4.91 -14.84 -1.54
N LYS A 180 -5.49 -15.86 -0.91
CA LYS A 180 -5.37 -17.25 -1.37
C LYS A 180 -5.94 -17.44 -2.78
N ALA A 181 -7.05 -16.78 -3.08
CA ALA A 181 -7.68 -16.84 -4.40
C ALA A 181 -6.77 -16.27 -5.50
N VAL A 182 -6.09 -15.15 -5.23
CA VAL A 182 -5.11 -14.57 -6.16
C VAL A 182 -3.92 -15.52 -6.35
N LEU A 183 -3.39 -16.10 -5.28
CA LEU A 183 -2.30 -17.08 -5.36
C LEU A 183 -2.69 -18.29 -6.24
N GLU A 184 -3.89 -18.84 -6.03
CA GLU A 184 -4.40 -19.97 -6.81
C GLU A 184 -4.57 -19.61 -8.29
N SER A 185 -5.11 -18.42 -8.59
CA SER A 185 -5.25 -17.92 -9.95
C SER A 185 -3.89 -17.77 -10.64
N LEU A 186 -2.92 -17.13 -9.98
CA LEU A 186 -1.57 -16.97 -10.50
C LEU A 186 -0.88 -18.31 -10.73
N ASN A 187 -1.04 -19.27 -9.81
CA ASN A 187 -0.44 -20.60 -9.96
C ASN A 187 -1.04 -21.38 -11.13
N LYS A 188 -2.34 -21.26 -11.40
CA LYS A 188 -2.96 -21.85 -12.61
C LYS A 188 -2.36 -21.26 -13.89
N GLU A 189 -2.10 -19.96 -13.92
CA GLU A 189 -1.45 -19.32 -15.07
C GLU A 189 0.01 -19.73 -15.22
N LEU A 190 0.77 -19.82 -14.11
CA LEU A 190 2.16 -20.26 -14.12
C LEU A 190 2.27 -21.71 -14.59
N GLU A 191 1.41 -22.60 -14.11
CA GLU A 191 1.34 -24.00 -14.52
C GLU A 191 1.07 -24.15 -16.02
N LYS A 192 0.06 -23.43 -16.53
CA LYS A 192 -0.26 -23.40 -17.97
C LYS A 192 0.92 -22.96 -18.84
N ASN A 193 1.78 -22.11 -18.30
CA ASN A 193 2.99 -21.61 -18.97
C ASN A 193 4.26 -22.40 -18.62
N ASN A 194 4.16 -23.55 -17.95
CA ASN A 194 5.29 -24.38 -17.49
C ASN A 194 6.31 -23.60 -16.66
N LYS A 195 5.86 -22.65 -15.83
CA LYS A 195 6.69 -21.87 -14.92
C LYS A 195 6.60 -22.40 -13.48
N PRO A 196 7.63 -22.19 -12.64
CA PRO A 196 7.57 -22.56 -11.23
C PRO A 196 6.41 -21.88 -10.50
N LEU A 197 5.73 -22.66 -9.65
CA LEU A 197 4.63 -22.16 -8.82
C LEU A 197 5.13 -21.33 -7.64
N LEU A 198 4.27 -20.44 -7.17
CA LEU A 198 4.44 -19.70 -5.93
C LEU A 198 4.09 -20.58 -4.73
N ALA A 199 4.99 -20.63 -3.73
CA ALA A 199 4.88 -21.57 -2.62
C ALA A 199 3.79 -21.22 -1.58
N ASN A 200 3.66 -19.94 -1.22
CA ASN A 200 2.67 -19.44 -0.26
C ASN A 200 2.43 -17.94 -0.49
N THR A 201 1.37 -17.40 0.12
CA THR A 201 0.93 -16.01 -0.03
C THR A 201 2.01 -15.02 0.42
N ARG A 202 2.72 -15.31 1.51
CA ARG A 202 3.79 -14.47 2.05
C ARG A 202 4.96 -14.31 1.08
N ASN A 203 5.51 -15.42 0.59
CA ASN A 203 6.62 -15.42 -0.35
C ASN A 203 6.20 -14.80 -1.69
N ALA A 204 4.96 -15.04 -2.12
CA ALA A 204 4.40 -14.42 -3.30
C ALA A 204 4.29 -12.91 -3.14
N ALA A 205 3.76 -12.40 -2.02
CA ALA A 205 3.68 -10.98 -1.73
C ALA A 205 5.07 -10.33 -1.67
N ALA A 206 6.02 -10.96 -0.97
CA ALA A 206 7.41 -10.49 -0.89
C ALA A 206 8.10 -10.43 -2.26
N GLY A 207 7.93 -11.47 -3.08
CA GLY A 207 8.48 -11.50 -4.44
C GLY A 207 7.79 -10.52 -5.40
N SER A 208 6.51 -10.23 -5.16
CA SER A 208 5.72 -9.28 -5.95
C SER A 208 6.17 -7.83 -5.68
N MET A 209 6.36 -7.48 -4.41
CA MET A 209 6.90 -6.17 -4.01
C MET A 209 8.36 -5.95 -4.46
N ARG A 210 9.07 -7.02 -4.82
CA ARG A 210 10.45 -7.00 -5.33
C ARG A 210 10.55 -7.27 -6.83
N GLN A 211 9.48 -7.04 -7.59
CA GLN A 211 9.59 -7.02 -9.05
C GLN A 211 10.25 -5.72 -9.51
N LEU A 212 11.28 -5.82 -10.35
CA LEU A 212 11.90 -4.63 -10.95
C LEU A 212 10.95 -3.92 -11.93
N ASP A 213 10.06 -4.67 -12.58
CA ASP A 213 9.01 -4.15 -13.43
C ASP A 213 7.70 -3.98 -12.63
N PRO A 214 7.23 -2.74 -12.39
CA PRO A 214 5.98 -2.48 -11.68
C PRO A 214 4.75 -3.06 -12.39
N ALA A 215 4.79 -3.27 -13.71
CA ALA A 215 3.70 -3.91 -14.42
C ALA A 215 3.52 -5.37 -13.99
N LEU A 216 4.64 -6.06 -13.69
CA LEU A 216 4.60 -7.42 -13.12
C LEU A 216 4.14 -7.40 -11.66
N ALA A 217 4.42 -6.35 -10.90
CA ALA A 217 3.91 -6.19 -9.54
C ALA A 217 2.39 -5.96 -9.54
N ALA A 218 1.88 -5.12 -10.43
CA ALA A 218 0.45 -4.82 -10.57
C ALA A 218 -0.40 -6.07 -10.84
N GLN A 219 0.10 -6.99 -11.69
CA GLN A 219 -0.58 -8.26 -11.98
C GLN A 219 -0.76 -9.17 -10.75
N ARG A 220 -0.05 -8.89 -9.65
CA ARG A 220 -0.06 -9.71 -8.44
C ARG A 220 -1.19 -9.35 -7.49
N GLN A 221 -1.92 -8.28 -7.77
CA GLN A 221 -3.14 -7.87 -7.04
C GLN A 221 -2.94 -7.97 -5.52
N LEU A 222 -1.88 -7.30 -5.04
CA LEU A 222 -1.66 -7.21 -3.60
C LEU A 222 -2.64 -6.23 -3.00
N ASP A 223 -3.05 -6.53 -1.77
CA ASP A 223 -3.81 -5.65 -0.88
C ASP A 223 -2.88 -5.07 0.19
N PHE A 224 -3.33 -4.02 0.87
CA PHE A 224 -2.57 -3.40 1.96
C PHE A 224 -3.45 -3.10 3.16
N PHE A 225 -2.98 -3.50 4.34
CA PHE A 225 -3.65 -3.25 5.62
C PHE A 225 -2.72 -2.49 6.54
N ALA A 226 -3.08 -1.25 6.87
CA ALA A 226 -2.37 -0.43 7.83
C ALA A 226 -2.67 -0.87 9.27
N PHE A 227 -1.67 -0.85 10.14
CA PHE A 227 -1.82 -1.22 11.56
C PHE A 227 -1.09 -0.28 12.52
N ASP A 228 -0.21 0.62 12.04
CA ASP A 228 0.60 1.48 12.90
C ASP A 228 0.91 2.82 12.23
N ILE A 229 1.06 3.86 13.06
CA ILE A 229 1.55 5.19 12.67
C ILE A 229 2.88 5.37 13.40
N ALA A 230 3.97 5.29 12.65
CA ALA A 230 5.30 5.39 13.23
C ALA A 230 5.68 6.83 13.57
N GLN A 231 5.23 7.78 12.75
CA GLN A 231 5.51 9.20 12.87
C GLN A 231 4.37 10.01 12.26
N ILE A 232 4.02 11.12 12.92
CA ILE A 232 3.04 12.10 12.47
C ILE A 232 3.42 13.46 13.04
N ASP A 233 3.23 14.54 12.27
CA ASP A 233 3.46 15.92 12.70
C ASP A 233 2.19 16.76 12.88
#